data_AF-A0A1C5U3X7-F1
#
_entry.id   AF-A0A1C5U3X7-F1
#
_cell.length_a   1.000
_cell.length_b   1.000
_cell.length_c   1.000
_cell.angle_alpha   90.00
_cell.angle_beta   90.00
_cell.angle_gamma   90.00
#
_symmetry.space_group_name_H-M   'P 1'
#
loop_
_entity.id
_entity.type
_entity.pdbx_description
1 polymer ?
#
loop_
_entity_poly.entity_id
_entity_poly.type
_entity_poly.pdbx_seq_one_letter_code
_entity_poly.pdbx_strand_id
1 'polypeptide(L)'
;MGKYFYPAISDKIYEKLGEKYFLIMYPFLLYVLIAGKYLYIFGFDVLVHIALLLLRHKINFLDFYYKRIIIIFWTITLLLSTICFTLFKQVNYLYMTKAYMECSVLESKEYSLVYRNRGYETYMMKNHKNVEDDFKVIENLVGQIDSYEIDEGNKYKIILKNNHEIDVKFNNYDYFTFFSLDIDLVK
;
A
#
# COMPACT_ATOMS: atom_id res chain seq x y z
N MET A 1 6.43 -23.29 -38.82
CA MET A 1 5.68 -22.34 -39.66
C MET A 1 5.79 -20.95 -39.02
N GLY A 2 6.57 -20.05 -39.62
CA GLY A 2 6.68 -18.60 -39.36
C GLY A 2 6.71 -18.07 -37.92
N LYS A 3 7.91 -17.94 -37.32
CA LYS A 3 8.15 -17.01 -36.20
C LYS A 3 8.11 -15.57 -36.73
N TYR A 4 6.91 -15.01 -36.90
CA TYR A 4 6.74 -13.55 -36.98
C TYR A 4 6.32 -13.04 -35.60
N PHE A 5 7.27 -13.06 -34.67
CA PHE A 5 7.16 -12.28 -33.43
C PHE A 5 7.95 -11.01 -33.66
N TYR A 6 7.27 -9.88 -33.84
CA TYR A 6 7.91 -8.59 -33.60
C TYR A 6 8.53 -8.67 -32.19
N PRO A 7 9.86 -8.55 -32.05
CA PRO A 7 10.49 -8.62 -30.74
C PRO A 7 9.91 -7.50 -29.90
N ALA A 8 9.29 -7.86 -28.78
CA ALA A 8 8.76 -6.85 -27.87
C ALA A 8 9.93 -5.99 -27.37
N ILE A 9 9.66 -4.75 -26.97
CA ILE A 9 10.69 -3.86 -26.42
C ILE A 9 11.43 -4.56 -25.26
N SER A 10 10.71 -5.36 -24.46
CA SER A 10 11.27 -6.20 -23.41
C SER A 10 12.30 -7.22 -23.91
N ASP A 11 12.07 -7.83 -25.08
CA ASP A 11 12.95 -8.85 -25.65
C ASP A 11 14.28 -8.20 -26.10
N LYS A 12 14.20 -7.02 -26.73
CA LYS A 12 15.38 -6.24 -27.12
C LYS A 12 16.19 -5.78 -25.90
N ILE A 13 15.51 -5.40 -24.82
CA ILE A 13 16.17 -5.01 -23.57
C ILE A 13 16.85 -6.22 -22.93
N TYR A 14 16.19 -7.37 -22.91
CA TYR A 14 16.75 -8.61 -22.38
C TYR A 14 17.97 -9.09 -23.19
N GLU A 15 17.89 -9.08 -24.52
CA GLU A 15 19.01 -9.45 -25.38
C GLU A 15 20.20 -8.50 -25.24
N LYS A 16 19.95 -7.20 -25.00
CA LYS A 16 21.01 -6.19 -24.86
C LYS A 16 21.66 -6.16 -23.47
N LEU A 17 20.87 -6.36 -22.40
CA LEU A 17 21.35 -6.25 -21.01
C LEU A 17 21.72 -7.59 -20.38
N GLY A 18 21.18 -8.70 -20.92
CA GLY A 18 21.46 -10.06 -20.48
C GLY A 18 20.85 -10.46 -19.13
N GLU A 19 20.80 -11.77 -18.87
CA GLU A 19 20.20 -12.37 -17.65
C GLU A 19 20.83 -11.82 -16.35
N LYS A 20 22.15 -11.56 -16.37
CA LYS A 20 22.90 -11.06 -15.21
C LYS A 20 22.41 -9.69 -14.73
N TYR A 21 22.00 -8.80 -15.63
CA TYR A 21 21.47 -7.49 -15.27
C TYR A 21 20.15 -7.61 -14.50
N PHE A 22 19.24 -8.44 -14.98
CA PHE A 22 17.94 -8.64 -14.33
C PHE A 22 18.07 -9.35 -12.98
N LEU A 23 19.04 -10.26 -12.82
CA LEU A 23 19.37 -10.90 -11.55
C LEU A 23 19.93 -9.93 -10.50
N ILE A 24 20.54 -8.81 -10.91
CA ILE A 24 20.99 -7.75 -10.00
C ILE A 24 19.86 -6.74 -9.73
N MET A 25 19.10 -6.39 -10.76
CA MET A 25 17.99 -5.43 -10.65
C MET A 25 16.85 -5.94 -9.78
N TYR A 26 16.55 -7.24 -9.84
CA TYR A 26 15.47 -7.83 -9.05
C TYR A 26 15.68 -7.69 -7.52
N PRO A 27 16.80 -8.14 -6.92
CA PRO A 27 17.05 -7.95 -5.50
C PRO A 27 17.22 -6.47 -5.13
N PHE A 28 17.74 -5.63 -6.04
CA PHE A 28 17.81 -4.18 -5.80
C PHE A 28 16.41 -3.55 -5.68
N LEU A 29 15.47 -3.85 -6.58
CA LEU A 29 14.09 -3.37 -6.51
C LEU A 29 13.37 -3.90 -5.28
N LEU A 30 13.61 -5.17 -4.92
CA LEU A 30 13.07 -5.79 -3.72
C LEU A 30 13.59 -5.08 -2.46
N TYR A 31 14.88 -4.76 -2.42
CA TYR A 31 15.48 -3.95 -1.36
C TYR A 31 14.87 -2.54 -1.31
N VAL A 32 14.69 -1.86 -2.44
CA VAL A 32 14.06 -0.53 -2.49
C VAL A 32 12.63 -0.57 -1.95
N LEU A 33 11.85 -1.62 -2.26
CA LEU A 33 10.50 -1.79 -1.72
C LEU A 33 10.50 -2.02 -0.20
N ILE A 34 11.43 -2.84 0.31
CA ILE A 34 11.59 -3.09 1.75
C ILE A 34 12.04 -1.81 2.47
N ALA A 35 13.08 -1.15 1.96
CA ALA A 35 13.70 0.03 2.56
C ALA A 35 12.81 1.27 2.49
N GLY A 36 12.06 1.43 1.39
CA GLY A 36 11.16 2.57 1.21
C GLY A 36 10.00 2.59 2.20
N LYS A 37 9.71 1.47 2.89
CA LYS A 37 8.53 1.27 3.77
C LYS A 37 7.19 1.59 3.09
N TYR A 38 7.23 1.87 1.77
CA TYR A 38 6.14 2.25 0.88
C TYR A 38 6.13 1.36 -0.40
N LEU A 39 5.37 0.27 -0.39
CA LEU A 39 4.97 -0.56 -1.54
C LEU A 39 4.10 0.25 -2.54
N TYR A 40 4.73 1.09 -3.35
CA TYR A 40 4.05 1.72 -4.47
C TYR A 40 3.56 0.65 -5.45
N ILE A 41 2.29 0.73 -5.87
CA ILE A 41 1.70 -0.17 -6.88
C ILE A 41 2.60 -0.24 -8.11
N PHE A 42 3.07 0.90 -8.61
CA PHE A 42 3.97 0.96 -9.76
C PHE A 42 5.27 0.16 -9.53
N GLY A 43 5.89 0.29 -8.36
CA GLY A 43 7.10 -0.46 -8.02
C GLY A 43 6.85 -1.97 -7.92
N PHE A 44 5.72 -2.35 -7.34
CA PHE A 44 5.28 -3.74 -7.28
C PHE A 44 5.01 -4.31 -8.67
N ASP A 45 4.28 -3.59 -9.53
CA ASP A 45 3.99 -4.00 -10.90
C ASP A 45 5.28 -4.19 -11.69
N VAL A 46 6.23 -3.25 -11.62
CA VAL A 46 7.54 -3.36 -12.27
C VAL A 46 8.30 -4.61 -11.78
N LEU A 47 8.26 -4.89 -10.47
CA LEU A 47 8.91 -6.07 -9.90
C LEU A 47 8.28 -7.37 -10.42
N VAL A 48 6.95 -7.46 -10.48
CA VAL A 48 6.24 -8.62 -11.03
C VAL A 48 6.56 -8.78 -12.52
N HIS A 49 6.64 -7.69 -13.29
CA HIS A 49 7.01 -7.73 -14.71
C HIS A 49 8.40 -8.30 -14.92
N ILE A 50 9.38 -7.85 -14.13
CA ILE A 50 10.75 -8.34 -14.18
C ILE A 50 10.80 -9.82 -13.80
N ALA A 51 10.07 -10.23 -12.75
CA ALA A 51 9.99 -11.63 -12.36
C ALA A 51 9.43 -12.52 -13.49
N LEU A 52 8.32 -12.09 -14.10
CA LEU A 52 7.71 -12.80 -15.22
C LEU A 52 8.64 -12.87 -16.43
N LEU A 53 9.39 -11.79 -16.73
CA LEU A 53 10.41 -11.80 -17.79
C LEU A 53 11.52 -12.81 -17.50
N LEU A 54 12.07 -12.83 -16.29
CA LEU A 54 13.11 -13.77 -15.89
C LEU A 54 12.62 -15.23 -15.99
N LEU A 55 11.41 -15.50 -15.53
CA LEU A 55 10.81 -16.84 -15.59
C LEU A 55 10.48 -17.25 -17.02
N ARG A 56 10.13 -16.30 -17.90
CA ARG A 56 9.74 -16.55 -19.29
C ARG A 56 10.82 -17.31 -20.04
N HIS A 57 12.08 -16.95 -19.82
CA HIS A 57 13.24 -17.57 -20.48
C HIS A 57 13.58 -18.96 -19.94
N LYS A 58 13.03 -19.36 -18.79
CA LYS A 58 13.27 -20.69 -18.18
C LYS A 58 12.09 -21.65 -18.34
N ILE A 59 10.88 -21.13 -18.59
CA ILE A 59 9.64 -21.91 -18.60
C ILE A 59 8.93 -21.70 -19.94
N ASN A 60 8.92 -22.74 -20.79
CA ASN A 60 8.28 -22.70 -22.12
C ASN A 60 6.78 -22.35 -22.08
N PHE A 61 6.07 -22.83 -21.05
CA PHE A 61 4.66 -22.46 -20.83
C PHE A 61 4.50 -20.95 -20.65
N LEU A 62 5.38 -20.35 -19.85
CA LEU A 62 5.31 -18.92 -19.55
C LEU A 62 5.66 -18.09 -20.79
N ASP A 63 6.61 -18.54 -21.62
CA ASP A 63 6.91 -17.89 -22.91
C ASP A 63 5.69 -17.87 -23.84
N PHE A 64 4.97 -19.00 -23.94
CA PHE A 64 3.77 -19.10 -24.77
C PHE A 64 2.65 -18.18 -24.29
N TYR A 65 2.40 -18.10 -22.98
CA TYR A 65 1.29 -17.34 -22.39
C TYR A 65 1.66 -15.94 -21.88
N TYR A 66 2.92 -15.51 -22.04
CA TYR A 66 3.48 -14.31 -21.41
C TYR A 66 2.59 -13.07 -21.55
N LYS A 67 2.20 -12.73 -22.80
CA LYS A 67 1.35 -11.57 -23.09
C LYS A 67 -0.01 -11.65 -22.38
N ARG A 68 -0.64 -12.83 -22.37
CA ARG A 68 -1.94 -13.03 -21.73
C ARG A 68 -1.84 -12.88 -20.22
N ILE A 69 -0.81 -13.47 -19.61
CA ILE A 69 -0.59 -13.42 -18.16
C ILE A 69 -0.37 -11.97 -17.71
N ILE A 70 0.43 -11.20 -18.44
CA ILE A 70 0.64 -9.78 -18.14
C ILE A 70 -0.67 -8.99 -18.24
N ILE A 71 -1.43 -9.15 -19.32
CA ILE A 71 -2.70 -8.44 -19.49
C ILE A 71 -3.67 -8.78 -18.35
N ILE A 72 -3.78 -10.05 -17.99
CA ILE A 72 -4.63 -10.50 -16.87
C ILE A 72 -4.16 -9.86 -15.57
N PHE A 73 -2.87 -9.89 -15.27
CA PHE A 73 -2.30 -9.29 -14.07
C PHE A 73 -2.61 -7.79 -13.99
N TRP A 74 -2.33 -7.02 -15.05
CA TRP A 74 -2.67 -5.59 -15.10
C TRP A 74 -4.16 -5.32 -14.91
N THR A 75 -5.01 -6.14 -15.54
CA THR A 75 -6.47 -5.99 -15.42
C THR A 75 -6.91 -6.19 -13.97
N ILE A 76 -6.36 -7.19 -13.28
CA ILE A 76 -6.64 -7.44 -11.86
C ILE A 76 -6.15 -6.28 -10.99
N THR A 77 -4.90 -5.81 -11.19
CA THR A 77 -4.33 -4.68 -10.44
C THR A 77 -5.21 -3.43 -10.59
N LEU A 78 -5.64 -3.11 -11.82
CA LEU A 78 -6.51 -1.97 -12.11
C LEU A 78 -7.90 -2.13 -11.49
N LEU A 79 -8.50 -3.33 -11.58
CA LEU A 79 -9.80 -3.61 -11.00
C LEU A 79 -9.77 -3.45 -9.47
N LEU A 80 -8.79 -4.05 -8.79
CA LEU A 80 -8.63 -3.95 -7.33
C LEU A 80 -8.37 -2.51 -6.89
N SER A 81 -7.50 -1.79 -7.60
CA SER A 81 -7.24 -0.37 -7.32
C SER A 81 -8.51 0.48 -7.47
N THR A 82 -9.32 0.20 -8.49
CA THR A 82 -10.59 0.89 -8.71
C THR A 82 -11.59 0.60 -7.60
N ILE A 83 -11.74 -0.66 -7.20
CA ILE A 83 -12.63 -1.07 -6.10
C ILE A 83 -12.20 -0.41 -4.77
N CYS A 84 -10.90 -0.41 -4.46
CA CYS A 84 -10.41 0.24 -3.25
C CYS A 84 -10.62 1.75 -3.29
N PHE A 85 -10.46 2.38 -4.45
CA PHE A 85 -10.69 3.81 -4.58
C PHE A 85 -12.17 4.18 -4.44
N THR A 86 -13.08 3.40 -5.01
CA THR A 86 -14.52 3.68 -4.92
C THR A 86 -15.07 3.47 -3.52
N LEU A 87 -14.68 2.39 -2.84
CA LEU A 87 -15.19 2.04 -1.50
C LEU A 87 -14.50 2.81 -0.38
N PHE A 88 -13.19 3.00 -0.47
CA PHE A 88 -12.36 3.46 0.66
C PHE A 88 -11.62 4.76 0.37
N LYS A 89 -11.76 5.34 -0.83
CA LYS A 89 -10.98 6.49 -1.30
C LYS A 89 -9.46 6.26 -1.25
N GLN A 90 -9.04 5.00 -1.26
CA GLN A 90 -7.64 4.61 -1.25
C GLN A 90 -7.19 4.18 -2.65
N VAL A 91 -6.17 4.86 -3.19
CA VAL A 91 -5.61 4.53 -4.51
C VAL A 91 -4.72 3.28 -4.43
N ASN A 92 -4.06 3.06 -3.30
CA ASN A 92 -3.11 1.97 -3.14
C ASN A 92 -3.74 0.75 -2.44
N TYR A 93 -4.28 -0.19 -3.22
CA TYR A 93 -4.89 -1.40 -2.67
C TYR A 93 -3.88 -2.30 -1.94
N LEU A 94 -2.59 -2.30 -2.31
CA LEU A 94 -1.58 -3.12 -1.64
C LEU A 94 -1.37 -2.66 -0.20
N TYR A 95 -1.39 -1.35 0.04
CA TYR A 95 -1.34 -0.77 1.39
C TYR A 95 -2.55 -1.13 2.21
N MET A 96 -3.72 -1.00 1.57
CA MET A 96 -4.98 -1.38 2.17
C MET A 96 -4.96 -2.85 2.61
N THR A 97 -4.56 -3.77 1.73
CA THR A 97 -4.46 -5.19 2.02
C THR A 97 -3.43 -5.47 3.10
N LYS A 98 -2.24 -4.86 3.03
CA LYS A 98 -1.20 -5.03 4.06
C LYS A 98 -1.71 -4.60 5.43
N ALA A 99 -2.30 -3.42 5.54
CA ALA A 99 -2.81 -2.90 6.80
C ALA A 99 -3.95 -3.76 7.36
N TYR A 100 -4.86 -4.21 6.49
CA TYR A 100 -5.93 -5.12 6.88
C TYR A 100 -5.38 -6.46 7.42
N MET A 101 -4.35 -7.01 6.77
CA MET A 101 -3.69 -8.22 7.26
C MET A 101 -2.99 -7.97 8.60
N GLU A 102 -2.24 -6.88 8.74
CA GLU A 102 -1.48 -6.58 9.95
C GLU A 102 -2.37 -6.27 11.16
N CYS A 103 -3.49 -5.57 10.96
CA CYS A 103 -4.35 -5.06 12.03
C CYS A 103 -5.61 -5.89 12.30
N SER A 104 -6.29 -6.38 11.25
CA SER A 104 -7.58 -7.05 11.39
C SER A 104 -7.51 -8.58 11.35
N VAL A 105 -6.56 -9.15 10.59
CA VAL A 105 -6.48 -10.62 10.42
C VAL A 105 -5.42 -11.25 11.33
N LEU A 106 -4.19 -10.73 11.29
CA LEU A 106 -3.08 -11.26 12.08
C LEU A 106 -2.99 -10.62 13.47
N GLU A 107 -3.61 -9.45 13.65
CA GLU A 107 -3.55 -8.66 14.89
C GLU A 107 -2.11 -8.42 15.38
N SER A 108 -1.18 -8.35 14.44
CA SER A 108 0.26 -8.19 14.69
C SER A 108 0.65 -6.75 15.05
N LYS A 109 -0.20 -5.79 14.70
CA LYS A 109 -0.02 -4.35 14.95
C LYS A 109 -1.37 -3.71 15.29
N GLU A 110 -1.37 -2.77 16.22
CA GLU A 110 -2.57 -2.01 16.58
C GLU A 110 -3.01 -1.08 15.44
N TYR A 111 -2.07 -0.48 14.73
CA TYR A 111 -2.32 0.34 13.56
C TYR A 111 -1.28 0.13 12.46
N SER A 112 -1.66 0.46 11.22
CA SER A 112 -0.75 0.46 10.07
C SER A 112 -1.08 1.60 9.12
N LEU A 113 -0.03 2.25 8.60
CA LEU A 113 -0.15 3.35 7.66
C LEU A 113 -0.76 2.83 6.34
N VAL A 114 -1.77 3.52 5.83
CA VAL A 114 -2.44 3.20 4.55
C VAL A 114 -2.19 4.26 3.50
N TYR A 115 -2.07 5.53 3.92
CA TYR A 115 -1.87 6.64 3.01
C TYR A 115 -1.05 7.75 3.68
N ARG A 116 -0.17 8.38 2.90
CA ARG A 116 0.62 9.53 3.34
C ARG A 116 0.63 10.60 2.25
N ASN A 117 0.26 11.81 2.63
CA ASN A 117 0.43 13.02 1.82
C ASN A 117 1.06 14.12 2.69
N ARG A 118 1.58 15.18 2.06
CA ARG A 118 2.41 16.20 2.70
C ARG A 118 1.76 16.95 3.87
N GLY A 119 0.44 16.89 4.04
CA GLY A 119 -0.27 17.48 5.19
C GLY A 119 -1.14 16.48 5.98
N TYR A 120 -1.30 15.23 5.55
CA TYR A 120 -2.10 14.27 6.30
C TYR A 120 -1.66 12.82 6.11
N GLU A 121 -1.80 12.05 7.17
CA GLU A 121 -1.49 10.61 7.22
C GLU A 121 -2.75 9.86 7.62
N THR A 122 -3.07 8.81 6.88
CA THR A 122 -4.19 7.92 7.20
C THR A 122 -3.67 6.55 7.59
N TYR A 123 -4.16 6.09 8.73
CA TYR A 123 -3.86 4.79 9.31
C TYR A 123 -5.13 3.95 9.34
N MET A 124 -4.94 2.62 9.33
CA MET A 124 -5.98 1.66 9.63
C MET A 124 -5.68 1.01 10.96
N MET A 125 -6.72 0.76 11.73
CA MET A 125 -6.72 -0.08 12.91
C MET A 125 -7.93 -1.03 12.88
N LYS A 126 -7.93 -2.00 13.80
CA LYS A 126 -9.11 -2.84 14.02
C LYS A 126 -10.29 -1.97 14.50
N ASN A 127 -11.50 -2.33 14.08
CA ASN A 127 -12.70 -1.62 14.53
C ASN A 127 -12.96 -1.91 16.01
N HIS A 128 -13.03 -0.87 16.85
CA HIS A 128 -13.42 -0.97 18.25
C HIS A 128 -14.85 -0.46 18.45
N LYS A 129 -15.51 -0.98 19.49
CA LYS A 129 -16.87 -0.55 19.84
C LYS A 129 -16.89 0.81 20.55
N ASN A 130 -15.79 1.16 21.21
CA ASN A 130 -15.67 2.37 22.02
C ASN A 130 -14.55 3.25 21.46
N VAL A 131 -14.85 4.54 21.33
CA VAL A 131 -13.90 5.56 20.85
C VAL A 131 -12.74 5.74 21.83
N GLU A 132 -12.93 5.44 23.12
CA GLU A 132 -11.83 5.46 24.10
C GLU A 132 -10.72 4.45 23.78
N ASP A 133 -11.08 3.28 23.23
CA ASP A 133 -10.09 2.29 22.82
C ASP A 133 -9.35 2.72 21.56
N ASP A 134 -10.05 3.40 20.64
CA ASP A 134 -9.44 4.03 19.46
C ASP A 134 -8.42 5.11 19.86
N PHE A 135 -8.72 5.92 20.88
CA PHE A 135 -7.79 6.93 21.38
C PHE A 135 -6.54 6.33 22.01
N LYS A 136 -6.62 5.20 22.73
CA LYS A 136 -5.43 4.50 23.26
C LYS A 136 -4.46 4.10 22.14
N VAL A 137 -4.99 3.64 21.01
CA VAL A 137 -4.17 3.31 19.83
C VAL A 137 -3.49 4.55 19.27
N ILE A 138 -4.19 5.69 19.25
CA ILE A 138 -3.65 6.97 18.79
C ILE A 138 -2.59 7.51 19.76
N GLU A 139 -2.75 7.33 21.08
CA GLU A 139 -1.76 7.75 22.08
C GLU A 139 -0.38 7.15 21.82
N ASN A 140 -0.34 5.89 21.36
CA ASN A 140 0.90 5.21 20.98
C ASN A 140 1.60 5.84 19.77
N LEU A 141 0.91 6.65 18.99
CA LEU A 141 1.43 7.33 17.80
C LEU A 141 1.75 8.81 18.04
N VAL A 142 0.87 9.55 18.73
CA VAL A 142 0.97 11.01 18.88
C VAL A 142 1.39 11.48 20.27
N GLY A 143 1.37 10.60 21.28
CA GLY A 143 1.64 10.93 22.68
C GLY A 143 0.36 10.97 23.55
N GLN A 144 0.54 11.21 24.85
CA GLN A 144 -0.56 11.15 25.82
C GLN A 144 -1.61 12.25 25.57
N ILE A 145 -2.87 11.82 25.50
CA ILE A 145 -4.03 12.70 25.33
C ILE A 145 -4.44 13.26 26.69
N ASP A 146 -4.75 14.55 26.74
CA ASP A 146 -5.33 15.20 27.92
C ASP A 146 -6.84 15.29 27.80
N SER A 147 -7.33 15.74 26.64
CA SER A 147 -8.75 15.86 26.33
C SER A 147 -9.01 15.81 24.83
N TYR A 148 -10.28 15.64 24.45
CA TYR A 148 -10.71 15.74 23.06
C TYR A 148 -12.03 16.48 22.97
N GLU A 149 -12.20 17.22 21.87
CA GLU A 149 -13.44 17.89 21.51
C GLU A 149 -14.02 17.23 20.26
N ILE A 150 -15.34 17.07 20.23
CA ILE A 150 -16.06 16.51 19.08
C ILE A 150 -16.40 17.67 18.15
N ASP A 151 -15.93 17.59 16.90
CA ASP A 151 -16.27 18.51 15.81
C ASP A 151 -17.33 17.85 14.88
N GLU A 152 -17.72 18.54 13.81
CA GLU A 152 -18.68 18.02 12.84
C GLU A 152 -18.12 16.84 12.01
N GLY A 153 -18.87 15.73 11.97
CA GLY A 153 -18.67 14.63 11.03
C GLY A 153 -17.52 13.67 11.36
N ASN A 154 -17.56 13.06 12.55
CA ASN A 154 -16.55 12.11 13.08
C ASN A 154 -15.12 12.68 13.09
N LYS A 155 -15.02 14.00 13.23
CA LYS A 155 -13.77 14.70 13.47
C LYS A 155 -13.65 15.00 14.95
N TYR A 156 -12.43 14.87 15.43
CA TYR A 156 -12.08 15.06 16.83
C TYR A 156 -10.86 15.94 16.88
N LYS A 157 -10.94 16.99 17.68
CA LYS A 157 -9.79 17.82 18.02
C LYS A 157 -9.19 17.27 19.30
N ILE A 158 -8.00 16.71 19.22
CA ILE A 158 -7.30 16.09 20.34
C ILE A 158 -6.33 17.10 20.93
N ILE A 159 -6.42 17.32 22.23
CA ILE A 159 -5.48 18.15 23.00
C ILE A 159 -4.56 17.21 23.77
N LEU A 160 -3.27 17.27 23.44
CA LEU A 160 -2.23 16.48 24.10
C LEU A 160 -1.75 17.18 25.38
N LYS A 161 -1.15 16.41 26.30
CA LYS A 161 -0.61 16.95 27.57
C LYS A 161 0.50 17.99 27.41
N ASN A 162 1.12 18.08 26.24
CA ASN A 162 2.10 19.11 25.90
C ASN A 162 1.45 20.38 25.30
N ASN A 163 0.12 20.51 25.38
CA ASN A 163 -0.70 21.58 24.78
C ASN A 163 -0.64 21.65 23.25
N HIS A 164 -0.19 20.59 22.57
CA HIS A 164 -0.34 20.49 21.12
C HIS A 164 -1.73 19.97 20.77
N GLU A 165 -2.31 20.56 19.72
CA GLU A 165 -3.61 20.18 19.19
C GLU A 165 -3.41 19.37 17.91
N ILE A 166 -4.19 18.31 17.74
CA ILE A 166 -4.16 17.45 16.54
C ILE A 166 -5.58 17.16 16.11
N ASP A 167 -5.86 17.38 14.83
CA ASP A 167 -7.15 17.00 14.25
C ASP A 167 -7.12 15.56 13.76
N VAL A 168 -8.10 14.78 14.21
CA VAL A 168 -8.26 13.37 13.88
C VAL A 168 -9.63 13.13 13.27
N LYS A 169 -9.67 12.49 12.10
CA LYS A 169 -10.92 12.09 11.45
C LYS A 169 -11.05 10.58 11.41
N PHE A 170 -12.14 10.04 11.93
CA PHE A 170 -12.47 8.61 11.85
C PHE A 170 -13.43 8.29 10.71
N ASN A 171 -13.16 7.20 10.00
CA ASN A 171 -14.10 6.54 9.10
C ASN A 171 -14.21 5.07 9.52
N ASN A 172 -15.32 4.72 10.14
CA ASN A 172 -15.56 3.38 10.69
C ASN A 172 -16.19 2.48 9.63
N TYR A 173 -15.67 1.25 9.50
CA TYR A 173 -16.24 0.16 8.70
C TYR A 173 -16.45 -1.05 9.61
N ASP A 174 -17.21 -2.04 9.14
CA ASP A 174 -17.60 -3.19 9.95
C ASP A 174 -16.41 -3.90 10.64
N TYR A 175 -15.28 -4.04 9.94
CA TYR A 175 -14.11 -4.82 10.40
C TYR A 175 -12.88 -3.99 10.76
N PHE A 176 -12.81 -2.74 10.32
CA PHE A 176 -11.66 -1.87 10.52
C PHE A 176 -12.09 -0.40 10.55
N THR A 177 -11.23 0.44 11.10
CA THR A 177 -11.43 1.89 11.15
C THR A 177 -10.24 2.58 10.50
N PHE A 178 -10.50 3.58 9.67
CA PHE A 178 -9.46 4.54 9.31
C PHE A 178 -9.48 5.71 10.26
N PHE A 179 -8.29 6.14 10.67
CA PHE A 179 -8.11 7.44 11.29
C PHE A 179 -7.07 8.24 10.49
N SER A 180 -7.39 9.50 10.21
CA SER A 180 -6.49 10.43 9.53
C SER A 180 -6.02 11.48 10.52
N LEU A 181 -4.71 11.71 10.56
CA LEU A 181 -4.05 12.76 11.33
C LEU A 181 -3.61 13.89 10.39
N ASP A 182 -3.85 15.13 10.80
CA ASP A 182 -3.21 16.29 10.17
C ASP A 182 -1.78 16.45 10.72
N ILE A 183 -0.79 16.37 9.85
CA ILE A 183 0.64 16.32 10.23
C ILE A 183 1.24 17.72 10.30
N ASP A 184 0.55 18.75 9.82
CA ASP A 184 1.05 20.13 9.87
C ASP A 184 1.22 20.64 11.34
N LEU A 185 0.78 19.85 12.32
CA LEU A 185 0.85 20.14 13.76
C LEU A 185 1.88 19.27 14.54
N VAL A 186 2.64 18.37 13.88
CA VAL A 186 3.54 17.40 14.57
C VAL A 186 5.03 17.56 14.21
N LYS A 187 5.50 18.80 14.02
CA LYS A 187 6.95 19.07 13.89
C LYS A 187 7.49 20.03 14.93
#